data_AF-A0A1J3JHY3-F1
#
_entry.id   AF-A0A1J3JHY3-F1
#
_cell.length_a   1.000
_cell.length_b   1.000
_cell.length_c   1.000
_cell.angle_alpha   90.00
_cell.angle_beta   90.00
_cell.angle_gamma   90.00
#
_symmetry.space_group_name_H-M   'P 1'
#
loop_
_entity.id
_entity.type
_entity.pdbx_description
1 polymer ?
#
loop_
_entity_poly.entity_id
_entity_poly.type
_entity_poly.pdbx_seq_one_letter_code
_entity_poly.pdbx_strand_id
1 'polypeptide(L)' 'QSQRNSVGSCGFNFTSGPESCPVNQPDYSAYRESSFGFGILEVKNETHALWSWNRNQNLYYLDADIVYIVRQPDICLV' A
#
# COMPACT_ATOMS: atom_id res chain seq x y z
N GLN A 1 -17.25 -31.59 14.09
CA GLN A 1 -17.12 -31.60 12.61
C GLN A 1 -15.69 -31.17 12.27
N SER A 2 -14.98 -31.99 11.49
CA SER A 2 -13.59 -31.90 11.04
C SER A 2 -12.97 -30.48 10.96
N GLN A 3 -11.98 -30.21 11.83
CA GLN A 3 -10.92 -29.26 11.55
C GLN A 3 -10.11 -29.84 10.38
N ARG A 4 -10.41 -29.41 9.14
CA ARG A 4 -9.50 -29.68 8.02
C ARG A 4 -8.24 -28.88 8.28
N ASN A 5 -7.16 -29.58 8.63
CA ASN A 5 -5.81 -29.03 8.55
C ASN A 5 -5.52 -28.72 7.07
N SER A 6 -5.93 -27.54 6.61
CA SER A 6 -5.58 -26.99 5.31
C SER A 6 -4.13 -26.53 5.37
N VAL A 7 -3.22 -27.52 5.30
CA VAL A 7 -1.81 -27.29 5.01
C VAL A 7 -1.75 -26.57 3.67
N GLY A 8 -1.61 -25.24 3.69
CA GLY A 8 -1.52 -24.41 2.49
C GLY A 8 -2.55 -23.28 2.35
N SER A 9 -3.44 -23.04 3.31
CA SER A 9 -4.32 -21.85 3.28
C SER A 9 -3.97 -20.86 4.39
N CYS A 10 -3.70 -19.60 4.02
CA CYS A 10 -3.37 -18.50 4.93
C CYS A 10 -4.40 -17.35 4.89
N GLY A 11 -5.39 -17.42 3.99
CA GLY A 11 -6.42 -16.38 3.82
C GLY A 11 -7.64 -16.64 4.68
N PHE A 12 -7.53 -16.40 5.98
CA PHE A 12 -8.63 -16.54 6.93
C PHE A 12 -9.41 -15.24 7.09
N ASN A 13 -10.67 -15.34 7.54
CA ASN A 13 -11.44 -14.17 7.94
C ASN A 13 -10.75 -13.41 9.08
N PHE A 14 -10.86 -12.08 9.07
CA PHE A 14 -10.39 -11.27 10.18
C PHE A 14 -11.11 -11.65 11.48
N THR A 15 -10.37 -11.69 12.58
CA THR A 15 -10.89 -11.94 13.92
C THR A 15 -11.29 -10.65 14.64
N SER A 16 -10.91 -9.49 14.08
CA SER A 16 -11.19 -8.15 14.60
C SER A 16 -11.24 -7.14 13.45
N GLY A 17 -12.03 -6.07 13.62
CA GLY A 17 -12.17 -5.02 12.61
C GLY A 17 -13.28 -5.32 11.59
N PRO A 18 -13.28 -4.65 10.42
CA PRO A 18 -14.27 -4.86 9.36
C PRO A 18 -14.15 -6.26 8.73
N GLU A 19 -15.13 -6.63 7.91
CA GLU A 19 -15.14 -7.91 7.21
C GLU A 19 -13.89 -8.13 6.33
N SER A 20 -13.58 -9.40 6.04
CA SER A 20 -12.42 -9.76 5.20
C SER A 20 -12.42 -9.09 3.82
N CYS A 21 -13.61 -8.78 3.30
CA CYS A 21 -13.82 -8.06 2.05
C CYS A 21 -14.77 -6.88 2.31
N PRO A 22 -14.25 -5.72 2.73
CA PRO A 22 -15.09 -4.58 3.04
C PRO A 22 -15.75 -4.02 1.76
N VAL A 23 -17.01 -3.60 1.90
CA VAL A 23 -17.79 -2.99 0.80
C VAL A 23 -17.26 -1.62 0.37
N ASN A 24 -16.60 -0.92 1.29
CA ASN A 24 -15.96 0.37 1.07
C ASN A 24 -14.44 0.21 1.00
N GLN A 25 -13.75 1.29 0.61
CA GLN A 25 -12.29 1.33 0.70
C GLN A 25 -11.87 1.07 2.15
N PRO A 26 -11.04 0.04 2.41
CA PRO A 26 -10.52 -0.17 3.76
C PRO A 26 -9.57 0.95 4.16
N ASP A 27 -9.56 1.29 5.45
CA ASP A 27 -8.75 2.37 6.01
C ASP A 27 -7.24 2.21 5.76
N TYR A 28 -6.76 0.97 5.60
CA TYR A 28 -5.35 0.69 5.29
C TYR A 28 -4.97 0.97 3.82
N SER A 29 -5.94 1.23 2.94
CA SER A 29 -5.70 1.58 1.54
C SER A 29 -5.75 3.10 1.39
N ALA A 30 -4.59 3.75 1.38
CA ALA A 30 -4.50 5.22 1.27
C ALA A 30 -4.95 5.75 -0.11
N TYR A 31 -4.52 5.10 -1.19
CA TYR A 31 -4.83 5.49 -2.56
C TYR A 31 -4.95 4.26 -3.47
N ARG A 32 -5.83 4.32 -4.48
CA ARG A 32 -5.99 3.30 -5.52
C ARG A 32 -6.62 3.90 -6.78
N GLU A 33 -6.02 3.64 -7.94
CA GLU A 33 -6.57 4.02 -9.24
C GLU A 33 -6.28 2.93 -10.29
N SER A 34 -7.24 2.64 -11.17
CA SER A 34 -7.13 1.64 -12.23
C SER A 34 -6.57 2.23 -13.54
N SER A 35 -5.28 2.59 -13.53
CA SER A 35 -4.58 3.14 -14.71
C SER A 35 -3.21 2.49 -14.89
N PHE A 36 -2.76 2.37 -16.15
CA PHE A 36 -1.36 1.99 -16.43
C PHE A 36 -0.42 3.16 -16.09
N GLY A 37 0.79 2.84 -15.61
CA GLY A 37 1.72 3.85 -15.12
C GLY A 37 3.08 3.27 -14.70
N PHE A 38 3.93 4.12 -14.12
CA PHE A 38 5.20 3.76 -13.51
C PHE A 38 5.43 4.57 -12.23
N GLY A 39 6.28 4.04 -11.34
CA GLY A 39 6.64 4.69 -10.08
C GLY A 39 8.08 5.19 -10.08
N ILE A 40 8.32 6.28 -9.35
CA ILE A 40 9.65 6.81 -9.05
C ILE A 40 9.79 6.89 -7.53
N LEU A 41 10.91 6.38 -7.00
CA LEU A 41 11.28 6.55 -5.61
C LEU A 41 12.59 7.34 -5.53
N GLU A 42 12.52 8.54 -4.97
CA GLU A 42 13.67 9.42 -4.81
C GLU A 42 14.07 9.51 -3.33
N VAL A 43 15.12 8.78 -2.95
CA VAL A 43 15.70 8.89 -1.60
C VAL A 43 16.39 10.25 -1.47
N LYS A 44 15.91 11.09 -0.56
CA LYS A 44 16.45 12.43 -0.34
C LYS A 44 17.53 12.43 0.74
N ASN A 45 17.36 11.63 1.79
CA ASN A 45 18.33 11.44 2.87
C ASN A 45 18.04 10.13 3.66
N GLU A 46 18.69 9.95 4.81
CA GLU A 46 18.59 8.75 5.66
C GLU A 46 17.21 8.48 6.29
N THR A 47 16.31 9.47 6.27
CA THR A 47 14.95 9.35 6.83
C THR A 47 13.83 9.58 5.81
N HIS A 48 14.07 10.30 4.72
CA HIS A 48 13.05 10.74 3.77
C HIS A 48 13.27 10.19 2.36
N ALA A 49 12.20 9.66 1.77
CA ALA A 49 12.10 9.38 0.35
C ALA A 49 10.79 9.96 -0.21
N LEU A 50 10.85 10.51 -1.42
CA LEU A 50 9.66 10.93 -2.16
C LEU A 50 9.23 9.78 -3.07
N TRP A 51 8.02 9.28 -2.89
CA TRP A 51 7.36 8.39 -3.83
C TRP A 51 6.46 9.22 -4.74
N SER A 52 6.54 8.95 -6.04
CA SER A 52 5.55 9.42 -7.00
C SER A 52 5.15 8.33 -7.98
N TRP A 53 3.89 8.34 -8.38
CA TRP A 53 3.34 7.44 -9.38
C TRP A 53 2.73 8.23 -10.55
N ASN A 54 3.15 7.90 -11.77
CA ASN A 54 2.78 8.59 -12.99
C ASN A 54 1.88 7.72 -13.86
N ARG A 55 0.76 8.27 -14.35
CA ARG A 55 -0.16 7.60 -15.29
C ARG A 55 0.31 7.77 -16.72
N ASN A 56 0.15 6.73 -17.55
CA ASN A 56 0.52 6.77 -18.97
C ASN A 56 -0.31 7.75 -19.81
N GLN A 57 -1.49 8.16 -19.33
CA GLN A 57 -2.43 9.00 -20.08
C GLN A 57 -2.08 10.50 -20.05
N ASN A 58 -1.16 10.91 -19.17
CA ASN A 58 -0.82 12.31 -19.00
C ASN A 58 0.34 12.69 -19.93
N LEU A 59 0.09 13.60 -20.88
CA LEU A 59 1.11 14.17 -21.78
C LEU A 59 2.09 15.12 -21.05
N TYR A 60 1.70 15.59 -19.88
CA TYR A 60 2.52 16.36 -18.95
C TYR A 60 2.79 15.47 -17.74
N TYR A 61 4.05 15.39 -17.28
CA TYR A 61 4.49 14.62 -16.11
C TYR A 61 3.88 15.15 -14.81
N LEU A 62 2.56 15.09 -14.69
CA LEU A 62 1.81 15.33 -13.48
C LEU A 62 1.66 13.98 -12.80
N ASP A 63 2.40 13.80 -11.72
CA ASP A 63 2.28 12.65 -10.84
C ASP A 63 0.83 12.55 -10.36
N ALA A 64 0.25 11.35 -10.44
CA ALA A 64 -1.12 11.08 -10.05
C ALA A 64 -1.26 10.75 -8.56
N ASP A 65 -0.19 10.22 -7.96
CA ASP A 65 -0.03 10.04 -6.52
C ASP A 65 1.38 10.49 -6.12
N ILE A 66 1.50 11.20 -5.00
CA ILE A 66 2.77 11.70 -4.45
C ILE A 66 2.70 11.63 -2.93
N VAL A 67 3.71 11.02 -2.29
CA VAL A 67 3.83 11.00 -0.83
C VAL A 67 5.28 10.98 -0.38
N TYR A 68 5.57 11.67 0.73
CA TYR A 68 6.83 11.48 1.45
C TYR A 68 6.73 10.26 2.36
N ILE A 69 7.63 9.31 2.18
CA ILE A 69 7.86 8.21 3.11
C ILE A 69 8.94 8.67 4.09
N VAL A 70 8.56 8.78 5.37
CA VAL A 70 9.47 9.17 6.44
C VAL A 70 9.61 8.01 7.41
N ARG A 71 10.80 7.40 7.45
CA ARG A 71 11.09 6.37 8.45
C ARG A 71 11.44 7.02 9.79
N GLN A 72 11.02 6.38 10.88
CA GLN A 72 11.21 6.87 12.25
C GLN A 72 12.14 5.92 13.01
N PRO A 73 13.48 6.03 12.85
CA PRO A 73 14.43 5.09 13.45
C PRO A 73 14.38 5.08 14.98
N ASP A 74 14.10 6.24 15.60
CA ASP A 74 14.03 6.34 17.06
C ASP A 74 12.76 5.73 17.66
N ILE A 75 11.74 5.44 16.83
CA ILE A 75 10.47 4.84 17.24
C ILE A 75 10.42 3.36 16.86
N CYS A 76 10.84 3.05 15.64
CA CYS A 76 10.83 1.70 15.08
C CYS A 76 12.28 1.31 14.74
N LEU A 77 12.96 0.69 15.71
CA LEU A 77 14.29 0.12 15.52
C LEU A 77 14.21 -1.11 14.60
N VAL A 78 15.24 -1.28 13.77
CA VAL A 78 15.45 -2.46 12.91
C VAL A 78 16.23 -3.51 13.69
#